data_AF-A0A411WQJ1-F1
#
_entry.id   AF-A0A411WQJ1-F1
#
_cell.length_a   1.000
_cell.length_b   1.000
_cell.length_c   1.000
_cell.angle_alpha   90.00
_cell.angle_beta   90.00
_cell.angle_gamma   90.00
#
_symmetry.space_group_name_H-M   'P 1'
#
loop_
_entity.id
_entity.type
_entity.pdbx_description
1 polymer ?
#
loop_
_entity_poly.entity_id
_entity_poly.type
_entity_poly.pdbx_seq_one_letter_code
_entity_poly.pdbx_strand_id
1 'polypeptide(L)'
;MSFVNKWITAALGTLCVVMLLLYCRWLSHQLNQLKNEKQQAAVALAEERAYSAKIRTQYLQIQEVMDGVAEQKQASESRAKELQKQLVAAQANSKCFSVPVPDSVTQQLRERAAEINAATTGAK
;
A
#
# COMPACT_ATOMS: atom_id res chain seq x y z
N MET A 1 -72.84 -44.60 -2.57
CA MET A 1 -71.74 -43.93 -1.83
C MET A 1 -70.33 -44.16 -2.41
N SER A 2 -70.08 -45.22 -3.20
CA SER A 2 -68.71 -45.54 -3.71
C SER A 2 -68.14 -44.55 -4.74
N PHE A 3 -68.96 -44.01 -5.65
CA PHE A 3 -68.48 -43.12 -6.72
C PHE A 3 -67.99 -41.75 -6.20
N VAL A 4 -68.70 -41.16 -5.23
CA VAL A 4 -68.35 -39.84 -4.66
C VAL A 4 -67.00 -39.89 -3.93
N ASN A 5 -66.71 -40.95 -3.18
CA ASN A 5 -65.43 -41.13 -2.51
C ASN A 5 -64.23 -41.28 -3.49
N LYS A 6 -64.44 -41.87 -4.67
CA LYS A 6 -63.38 -41.98 -5.70
C LYS A 6 -63.01 -40.63 -6.30
N TRP A 7 -63.98 -39.76 -6.53
CA TRP A 7 -63.73 -38.41 -7.03
C TRP A 7 -63.05 -37.51 -6.00
N ILE A 8 -63.43 -37.63 -4.72
CA ILE A 8 -62.81 -36.87 -3.62
C ILE A 8 -61.33 -37.28 -3.44
N THR A 9 -61.05 -38.58 -3.46
CA THR A 9 -59.66 -39.08 -3.34
C THR A 9 -58.80 -38.72 -4.54
N ALA A 10 -59.34 -38.76 -5.76
CA ALA A 10 -58.63 -38.29 -6.96
C ALA A 10 -58.33 -36.78 -6.90
N ALA A 11 -59.30 -35.96 -6.47
CA ALA A 11 -59.12 -34.52 -6.32
C ALA A 11 -58.04 -34.18 -5.27
N LEU A 12 -58.06 -34.85 -4.11
CA LEU A 12 -57.03 -34.70 -3.08
C LEU A 12 -55.64 -35.13 -3.58
N GLY A 13 -55.57 -36.23 -4.34
CA GLY A 13 -54.33 -36.68 -4.98
C GLY A 13 -53.76 -35.63 -5.94
N THR A 14 -54.60 -35.06 -6.81
CA THR A 14 -54.17 -33.99 -7.73
C THR A 14 -53.72 -32.74 -6.98
N LEU A 15 -54.41 -32.36 -5.90
CA LEU A 15 -54.05 -31.20 -5.08
C LEU A 15 -52.70 -31.40 -4.39
N CYS A 16 -52.45 -32.60 -3.86
CA CYS A 16 -51.15 -32.98 -3.30
C CYS A 16 -50.03 -32.88 -4.34
N VAL A 17 -50.22 -33.40 -5.55
CA VAL A 17 -49.22 -33.33 -6.62
C VAL A 17 -48.93 -31.87 -7.01
N VAL A 18 -49.96 -31.04 -7.15
CA VAL A 18 -49.79 -29.61 -7.47
C VAL A 18 -49.01 -28.88 -6.38
N MET A 19 -49.32 -29.13 -5.10
CA MET A 19 -48.58 -28.55 -3.98
C MET A 19 -47.11 -28.99 -3.96
N LEU A 20 -46.84 -30.26 -4.28
CA LEU A 20 -45.49 -30.79 -4.38
C LEU A 20 -44.69 -30.12 -5.50
N LEU A 21 -45.31 -29.90 -6.67
CA LEU A 21 -44.69 -29.19 -7.80
C LEU A 21 -44.40 -27.73 -7.48
N LEU A 22 -45.31 -27.04 -6.79
CA LEU A 22 -45.08 -25.66 -6.35
C LEU A 22 -43.94 -25.60 -5.33
N TYR A 23 -43.88 -26.56 -4.41
CA TYR A 23 -42.78 -26.67 -3.45
C TYR A 23 -41.43 -26.94 -4.14
N CYS A 24 -41.38 -27.87 -5.10
CA CYS A 24 -40.17 -28.14 -5.88
C CYS A 24 -39.72 -26.90 -6.68
N ARG A 25 -40.67 -26.12 -7.25
CA ARG A 25 -40.36 -24.86 -7.93
C ARG A 25 -39.76 -23.84 -6.98
N TRP A 26 -40.35 -23.67 -5.79
CA TRP A 26 -39.85 -22.75 -4.77
C TRP A 26 -38.46 -23.15 -4.27
N LEU A 27 -38.25 -24.44 -4.00
CA LEU A 27 -36.95 -24.98 -3.58
C LEU A 27 -35.88 -24.75 -4.66
N SER A 28 -36.23 -25.00 -5.93
CA SER A 28 -35.31 -24.75 -7.05
C SER A 28 -34.93 -23.27 -7.18
N HIS A 29 -35.89 -22.37 -6.90
CA HIS A 29 -35.63 -20.94 -6.90
C HIS A 29 -34.66 -20.53 -5.77
N GLN A 30 -34.89 -21.03 -4.55
CA GLN A 30 -34.02 -20.80 -3.40
C GLN A 30 -32.59 -21.34 -3.64
N LEU A 31 -32.48 -22.54 -4.19
CA LEU A 31 -31.17 -23.14 -4.51
C LEU A 31 -30.42 -22.34 -5.58
N ASN A 32 -31.12 -21.80 -6.58
CA ASN A 32 -30.51 -20.94 -7.58
C ASN A 32 -30.04 -19.60 -7.00
N GLN A 33 -30.83 -18.99 -6.11
CA GLN A 33 -30.41 -17.78 -5.41
C GLN A 33 -29.14 -18.04 -4.59
N LEU A 34 -29.14 -19.10 -3.77
CA LEU A 34 -27.99 -19.45 -2.95
C LEU A 34 -26.75 -19.78 -3.78
N LYS A 35 -26.91 -20.44 -4.93
CA LYS A 35 -25.82 -20.71 -5.86
C LYS A 35 -25.23 -19.42 -6.44
N ASN A 36 -26.08 -18.47 -6.82
CA ASN A 36 -25.64 -17.18 -7.34
C ASN A 36 -24.90 -16.37 -6.26
N GLU A 37 -25.43 -16.31 -5.04
CA GLU A 37 -24.76 -15.65 -3.91
C GLU A 37 -23.41 -16.28 -3.59
N LYS A 38 -23.35 -17.62 -3.55
CA LYS A 38 -22.08 -18.34 -3.33
C LYS A 38 -21.08 -18.03 -4.44
N GLN A 39 -21.53 -17.95 -5.69
CA GLN A 39 -20.66 -17.64 -6.82
C GLN A 39 -20.15 -16.20 -6.75
N GLN A 40 -21.00 -15.24 -6.37
CA GLN A 40 -20.59 -13.84 -6.15
C GLN A 40 -19.58 -13.72 -5.01
N ALA A 41 -19.83 -14.38 -3.87
CA ALA A 41 -18.89 -14.40 -2.74
C ALA A 41 -17.55 -15.04 -3.12
N ALA A 42 -17.56 -16.11 -3.93
CA ALA A 42 -16.35 -16.75 -4.41
C ALA A 42 -15.54 -15.84 -5.35
N VAL A 43 -16.21 -15.08 -6.22
CA VAL A 43 -15.57 -14.09 -7.10
C VAL A 43 -14.98 -12.95 -6.27
N ALA A 44 -15.74 -12.37 -5.34
CA ALA A 44 -15.25 -11.32 -4.46
C ALA A 44 -14.02 -11.77 -3.64
N LEU A 45 -14.06 -12.99 -3.10
CA LEU A 45 -12.93 -13.56 -2.37
C LEU A 45 -11.71 -13.80 -3.27
N ALA A 46 -11.92 -14.18 -4.53
CA ALA A 46 -10.83 -14.32 -5.50
C ALA A 46 -10.21 -12.96 -5.85
N GLU A 47 -11.03 -11.92 -6.02
CA GLU A 47 -10.60 -10.54 -6.25
C GLU A 47 -9.79 -10.00 -5.06
N GLU A 48 -10.25 -10.21 -3.83
CA GLU A 48 -9.52 -9.83 -2.62
C GLU A 48 -8.17 -10.55 -2.50
N ARG A 49 -8.13 -11.85 -2.82
CA ARG A 49 -6.87 -12.61 -2.85
C ARG A 49 -5.91 -12.07 -3.92
N ALA A 50 -6.42 -11.75 -5.11
CA ALA A 50 -5.60 -11.14 -6.16
C ALA A 50 -5.09 -9.76 -5.75
N TYR A 51 -5.92 -8.94 -5.11
CA TYR A 51 -5.54 -7.64 -4.58
C TYR A 51 -4.48 -7.77 -3.47
N SER A 52 -4.65 -8.71 -2.55
CA SER A 52 -3.67 -9.00 -1.50
C SER A 52 -2.32 -9.45 -2.08
N ALA A 53 -2.33 -10.28 -3.13
CA ALA A 53 -1.10 -10.67 -3.83
C ALA A 53 -0.39 -9.46 -4.46
N LYS A 54 -1.13 -8.55 -5.11
CA LYS A 54 -0.57 -7.30 -5.65
C LYS A 54 0.06 -6.44 -4.56
N ILE A 55 -0.61 -6.26 -3.42
CA ILE A 55 -0.07 -5.50 -2.29
C ILE A 55 1.24 -6.12 -1.81
N ARG A 56 1.30 -7.45 -1.65
CA ARG A 56 2.55 -8.13 -1.25
C ARG A 56 3.68 -7.87 -2.24
N THR A 57 3.42 -7.91 -3.54
CA THR A 57 4.45 -7.59 -4.55
C THR A 57 4.90 -6.13 -4.47
N GLN A 58 3.98 -5.18 -4.23
CA GLN A 58 4.33 -3.77 -4.03
C GLN A 58 5.19 -3.57 -2.78
N TYR A 59 4.88 -4.25 -1.68
CA TYR A 59 5.71 -4.21 -0.46
C TYR A 59 7.12 -4.71 -0.71
N LEU A 60 7.29 -5.81 -1.45
CA LEU A 60 8.61 -6.33 -1.80
C LEU A 60 9.40 -5.34 -2.65
N GLN A 61 8.76 -4.70 -3.63
CA GLN A 61 9.39 -3.66 -4.45
C GLN A 61 9.82 -2.44 -3.62
N ILE A 62 8.95 -1.99 -2.69
CA ILE A 62 9.28 -0.87 -1.79
C ILE A 62 10.47 -1.23 -0.91
N GLN A 63 10.50 -2.46 -0.39
CA GLN A 63 11.60 -2.93 0.44
C GLN A 63 12.92 -2.97 -0.35
N GLU A 64 12.91 -3.48 -1.58
CA GLU A 64 14.08 -3.48 -2.46
C GLU A 64 14.59 -2.06 -2.74
N VAL A 65 13.68 -1.11 -3.01
CA VAL A 65 14.05 0.29 -3.21
C VAL A 65 14.60 0.91 -1.92
N MET A 66 14.02 0.61 -0.76
CA MET A 66 14.53 1.08 0.54
C MET A 66 15.93 0.56 0.82
N ASP A 67 16.17 -0.73 0.58
CA ASP A 67 17.48 -1.35 0.77
C ASP A 67 18.51 -0.72 -0.18
N GLY A 68 18.15 -0.52 -1.45
CA GLY A 68 19.01 0.18 -2.42
C GLY A 68 19.33 1.63 -2.02
N VAL A 69 18.35 2.37 -1.49
CA VAL A 69 18.57 3.74 -0.98
C VAL A 69 19.48 3.73 0.25
N ALA A 70 19.34 2.74 1.15
CA ALA A 70 20.20 2.61 2.32
C ALA A 70 21.66 2.33 1.91
N GLU A 71 21.88 1.42 0.95
CA GLU A 71 23.21 1.15 0.39
C GLU A 71 23.80 2.38 -0.30
N GLN A 72 23.00 3.08 -1.11
CA GLN A 72 23.44 4.29 -1.79
C GLN A 72 23.79 5.40 -0.79
N LYS A 73 23.02 5.55 0.30
CA LYS A 73 23.31 6.49 1.38
C LYS A 73 24.63 6.15 2.06
N GLN A 74 24.85 4.88 2.39
CA GLN A 74 26.11 4.44 3.01
C GLN A 74 27.32 4.66 2.08
N ALA A 75 27.18 4.38 0.79
CA ALA A 75 28.20 4.66 -0.22
C ALA A 75 28.45 6.16 -0.41
N SER A 76 27.41 7.00 -0.33
CA SER A 76 27.54 8.45 -0.39
C SER A 76 28.23 9.01 0.85
N GLU A 77 27.86 8.55 2.04
CA GLU A 77 28.50 8.96 3.30
C GLU A 77 29.98 8.58 3.36
N SER A 78 30.36 7.40 2.86
CA SER A 78 31.76 7.00 2.81
C SER A 78 32.58 7.87 1.84
N ARG A 79 32.04 8.18 0.65
CA ARG A 79 32.66 9.12 -0.30
C ARG A 79 32.75 10.53 0.28
N ALA A 80 31.73 11.01 0.97
CA ALA A 80 31.74 12.33 1.59
C ALA A 80 32.85 12.42 2.67
N LYS A 81 32.99 11.39 3.52
CA LYS A 81 34.07 11.31 4.50
C LYS A 81 35.45 11.28 3.84
N GLU A 82 35.60 10.55 2.74
CA GLU A 82 36.86 10.48 2.01
C GLU A 82 37.21 11.82 1.36
N LEU A 83 36.25 12.48 0.69
CA LEU A 83 36.43 13.82 0.16
C LEU A 83 36.75 14.84 1.24
N GLN A 84 36.12 14.74 2.42
CA GLN A 84 36.43 15.60 3.56
C GLN A 84 37.88 15.41 4.02
N LYS A 85 38.37 14.17 4.12
CA LYS A 85 39.78 13.89 4.44
C LYS A 85 40.72 14.47 3.39
N GLN A 86 40.40 14.29 2.11
CA GLN A 86 41.20 14.82 1.00
C GLN A 86 41.23 16.35 1.01
N LEU A 87 40.10 17.00 1.30
CA LEU A 87 40.03 18.45 1.46
C LEU A 87 40.89 18.93 2.62
N VAL A 88 40.79 18.30 3.81
CA VAL A 88 41.63 18.65 4.96
C VAL A 88 43.11 18.48 4.64
N ALA A 89 43.48 17.37 3.99
CA ALA A 89 44.86 17.11 3.58
C ALA A 89 45.37 18.13 2.54
N ALA A 90 44.54 18.47 1.55
CA ALA A 90 44.87 19.48 0.55
C ALA A 90 44.98 20.88 1.15
N GLN A 91 44.13 21.22 2.13
CA GLN A 91 44.15 22.50 2.83
C GLN A 91 45.40 22.63 3.71
N ALA A 92 45.75 21.57 4.45
CA ALA A 92 46.96 21.52 5.27
C ALA A 92 48.25 21.62 4.43
N ASN A 93 48.24 21.06 3.21
CA ASN A 93 49.36 21.15 2.28
C ASN A 93 49.35 22.43 1.42
N SER A 94 48.33 23.29 1.55
CA SER A 94 48.26 24.52 0.78
C SER A 94 49.25 25.56 1.33
N LYS A 95 49.95 26.26 0.43
CA LYS A 95 50.88 27.36 0.79
C LYS A 95 50.22 28.49 1.61
N CYS A 96 48.89 28.58 1.58
CA CYS A 96 48.14 29.60 2.30
C CYS A 96 47.72 29.19 3.72
N PHE A 97 47.96 27.94 4.15
CA PHE A 97 47.57 27.45 5.47
C PHE A 97 48.22 28.22 6.63
N SER A 98 49.45 28.69 6.43
CA SER A 98 50.21 29.46 7.42
C SER A 98 49.98 30.97 7.34
N VAL A 99 49.12 31.44 6.42
CA VAL A 99 48.81 32.87 6.27
C VAL A 99 47.60 33.18 7.16
N PRO A 100 47.73 34.03 8.19
CA PRO A 100 46.61 34.40 9.04
C PRO A 100 45.52 35.07 8.18
N VAL A 101 44.28 34.63 8.34
CA VAL A 101 43.14 35.30 7.70
C VAL A 101 43.01 36.69 8.33
N PRO A 102 42.98 37.77 7.54
CA PRO A 102 42.83 39.12 8.06
C PRO A 102 41.52 39.28 8.86
N ASP A 103 41.58 39.98 9.99
CA ASP A 103 40.45 40.17 10.91
C ASP A 103 39.21 40.80 10.27
N SER A 104 39.40 41.60 9.21
CA SER A 104 38.32 42.20 8.43
C SER A 104 37.46 41.17 7.69
N VAL A 105 38.08 40.08 7.22
CA VAL A 105 37.38 39.02 6.47
C VAL A 105 36.59 38.12 7.44
N THR A 106 37.15 37.83 8.61
CA THR A 106 36.45 37.08 9.67
C THR A 106 35.28 37.88 10.26
N GLN A 107 35.39 39.20 10.37
CA GLN A 107 34.25 40.06 10.75
C GLN A 107 33.14 40.04 9.70
N GLN A 108 33.46 40.23 8.41
CA GLN A 108 32.47 40.17 7.34
C GLN A 108 31.76 38.80 7.26
N LEU A 109 32.50 37.70 7.45
CA LEU A 109 31.91 36.36 7.49
C LEU A 109 30.96 36.18 8.68
N ARG A 110 31.29 36.73 9.86
CA ARG A 110 30.39 36.72 11.02
C ARG A 110 29.12 37.53 10.77
N GLU A 111 29.24 38.72 10.19
CA GLU A 111 28.09 39.57 9.88
C GLU A 111 27.17 38.89 8.86
N ARG A 112 27.74 38.33 7.78
CA ARG A 112 26.97 37.55 6.79
C ARG A 112 26.29 36.32 7.40
N ALA A 113 26.97 35.61 8.30
CA ALA A 113 26.37 34.46 8.99
C ALA A 113 25.23 34.89 9.93
N ALA A 114 25.38 36.03 10.60
CA ALA A 114 24.33 36.61 11.44
C ALA A 114 23.12 37.06 10.61
N GLU A 115 23.34 37.70 9.46
CA GLU A 115 22.29 38.09 8.51
C GLU A 115 21.51 36.87 7.99
N ILE A 116 22.21 35.81 7.59
CA ILE A 116 21.57 34.58 7.08
C ILE A 116 20.77 33.90 8.18
N ASN A 117 21.31 33.79 9.40
CA ASN A 117 20.58 33.21 10.53
C ASN A 117 19.34 34.03 10.90
N ALA A 118 19.43 35.36 10.86
CA ALA A 118 18.30 36.26 11.08
C ALA A 118 17.24 36.15 9.98
N ALA A 119 17.65 36.04 8.71
CA ALA A 119 16.73 35.84 7.58
C ALA A 119 16.01 34.48 7.66
N THR A 120 16.69 33.44 8.15
CA THR A 120 16.12 32.10 8.29
C THR A 120 15.17 31.99 9.50
N THR A 121 15.38 32.79 10.54
CA THR A 121 14.48 32.86 11.72
C THR A 121 13.33 33.86 11.56
N GLY A 122 13.46 34.87 10.68
CA GLY A 122 12.42 35.85 10.37
C GLY A 122 11.43 35.43 9.26
N ALA A 123 11.64 34.29 8.59
CA ALA A 123 10.77 33.78 7.53
C ALA A 123 9.61 32.90 8.05
N LYS A 124 8.93 33.34 9.11
CA LYS A 124 7.66 32.77 9.59
C LYS A 124 6.52 33.76 9.42
#